data_AF-A0A536BGU0-F1
#
_entry.id   AF-A0A536BGU0-F1
#
_cell.length_a   1.000
_cell.length_b   1.000
_cell.length_c   1.000
_cell.angle_alpha   90.00
_cell.angle_beta   90.00
_cell.angle_gamma   90.00
#
_symmetry.space_group_name_H-M   'P 1'
#
loop_
_entity.id
_entity.type
_entity.pdbx_description
1 polymer ?
#
loop_
_entity_poly.entity_id
_entity_poly.type
_entity_poly.pdbx_seq_one_letter_code
_entity_poly.pdbx_strand_id
1 'polypeptide(L)'
;MDEPKAPVDQPAPEKKPLVTRRTVLAAAAAAGAGVAAARLIALANEPTFDRVPVTGTQGNKTGLDWVTPLGNEAARVSHLLRRTTFGASAEELDRAQADGYAKTVDRLLETKFVEPPVLAGADDASQDSPLNVGALQQWWIDWILASPTPFGERMTLFWHGHFTSDFRKVGNQYPFLYWQNLTWRKNALADLKTMLYGVTIDPAMLRYLDLGNSTAQSPNENYSRELMELFTMGPDAFTEDDVRAGAKALSGWREPRTQAMIDADVKRQQMRTGQAPKTTPKADTVKTGVYEAQRGYRGAAFAFLGESRVWNTDAVLDRILQQDATAPFIVRKLLTSFVSPTPSDPYVARLAAGYRASRYDTKALMRDILMSPEFTAADTYRALIKSPTELMINAAKALGDKTLSKLVAGQGMGMGQTLFDPPSVGGWPENESWVSSNTMLARANFVTAAVQGVKKLPSAGNAHNTQIDGVMSAQTLKLLNEAADDRRRWSILLASPEFQLK
;
A
#
# COMPACT_ATOMS: atom_id res chain seq x y z
N MET A 1 9.60 36.82 -32.66
CA MET A 1 9.38 37.39 -31.32
C MET A 1 7.98 37.00 -30.95
N ASP A 2 7.84 35.91 -30.20
CA ASP A 2 6.60 35.49 -29.55
C ASP A 2 7.02 34.96 -28.19
N GLU A 3 6.60 35.64 -27.13
CA GLU A 3 6.86 35.27 -25.74
C GLU A 3 6.09 33.98 -25.38
N PRO A 4 6.70 33.01 -24.69
CA PRO A 4 5.97 31.90 -24.11
C PRO A 4 5.25 32.33 -22.83
N LYS A 5 3.92 32.17 -22.81
CA LYS A 5 3.06 32.38 -21.64
C LYS A 5 3.54 31.55 -20.44
N ALA A 6 3.64 32.21 -19.29
CA ALA A 6 3.88 31.59 -17.99
C ALA A 6 2.80 30.54 -17.64
N PRO A 7 3.15 29.45 -16.93
CA PRO A 7 2.17 28.50 -16.43
C PRO A 7 1.32 29.14 -15.33
N VAL A 8 0.02 28.88 -15.39
CA VAL A 8 -0.98 29.33 -14.42
C VAL A 8 -0.77 28.58 -13.10
N ASP A 9 -0.53 29.33 -12.02
CA ASP A 9 -0.55 28.83 -10.64
C ASP A 9 -1.87 28.11 -10.37
N GLN A 10 -1.81 26.81 -10.09
CA GLN A 10 -2.94 26.11 -9.49
C GLN A 10 -2.98 26.47 -8.00
N PRO A 11 -4.11 26.95 -7.47
CA PRO A 11 -4.21 27.24 -6.05
C PRO A 11 -4.06 25.95 -5.23
N ALA A 12 -3.32 26.04 -4.13
CA ALA A 12 -3.21 24.97 -3.15
C ALA A 12 -4.61 24.44 -2.77
N PRO A 13 -4.81 23.12 -2.62
CA PRO A 13 -6.12 22.57 -2.35
C PRO A 13 -6.67 23.13 -1.02
N GLU A 14 -7.84 23.75 -1.09
CA GLU A 14 -8.62 24.14 0.07
C GLU A 14 -8.73 22.97 1.06
N LYS A 15 -8.36 23.20 2.32
CA LYS A 15 -8.58 22.26 3.42
C LYS A 15 -10.09 22.06 3.59
N LYS A 16 -10.65 21.09 2.88
CA LYS A 16 -12.03 20.62 3.10
C LYS A 16 -12.18 20.23 4.58
N PRO A 17 -13.33 20.51 5.21
CA PRO A 17 -13.57 20.12 6.59
C PRO A 17 -13.34 18.61 6.76
N LEU A 18 -12.55 18.25 7.78
CA LEU A 18 -12.17 16.87 8.08
C LEU A 18 -13.42 16.00 8.25
N VAL A 19 -13.56 15.00 7.39
CA VAL A 19 -14.61 13.99 7.42
C VAL A 19 -14.26 13.00 8.53
N THR A 20 -14.60 13.36 9.77
CA THR A 20 -14.27 12.60 11.00
C THR A 20 -14.76 11.13 10.96
N ARG A 21 -14.28 10.27 11.87
CA ARG A 21 -14.83 8.91 12.10
C ARG A 21 -16.37 8.85 12.13
N ARG A 22 -17.06 9.93 12.57
CA ARG A 22 -18.53 10.04 12.57
C ARG A 22 -19.17 9.96 11.18
N THR A 23 -18.50 10.45 10.15
CA THR A 23 -18.99 10.44 8.76
C THR A 23 -18.85 9.06 8.12
N VAL A 24 -17.83 8.28 8.49
CA VAL A 24 -17.71 6.85 8.14
C VAL A 24 -18.89 6.05 8.69
N LEU A 25 -19.27 6.35 9.93
CA LEU A 25 -20.39 5.72 10.63
C LEU A 25 -21.74 6.06 10.00
N ALA A 26 -21.98 7.34 9.64
CA ALA A 26 -23.21 7.76 8.97
C ALA A 26 -23.37 7.12 7.58
N ALA A 27 -22.28 7.00 6.81
CA ALA A 27 -22.30 6.41 5.49
C ALA A 27 -22.38 4.86 5.53
N ALA A 28 -21.79 4.19 6.52
CA ALA A 28 -21.93 2.74 6.73
C ALA A 28 -23.38 2.35 7.08
N ALA A 29 -24.05 3.15 7.91
CA ALA A 29 -25.46 2.97 8.24
C ALA A 29 -26.39 3.16 7.02
N ALA A 30 -25.99 4.00 6.06
CA ALA A 30 -26.76 4.30 4.85
C ALA A 30 -26.60 3.31 3.69
N ALA A 31 -25.55 2.48 3.70
CA ALA A 31 -25.14 1.69 2.53
C ALA A 31 -25.67 0.24 2.50
N GLY A 32 -26.50 -0.20 3.45
CA GLY A 32 -27.02 -1.58 3.43
C GLY A 32 -27.80 -1.89 2.13
N ALA A 33 -27.58 -3.05 1.52
CA ALA A 33 -28.43 -3.56 0.45
C ALA A 33 -29.33 -4.69 1.00
N GLY A 34 -30.65 -4.54 0.84
CA GLY A 34 -31.69 -5.54 1.17
C GLY A 34 -32.34 -5.34 2.55
N VAL A 35 -33.66 -5.05 2.53
CA VAL A 35 -34.70 -4.93 3.60
C VAL A 35 -34.27 -4.44 5.01
N ALA A 36 -33.24 -5.02 5.60
CA ALA A 36 -32.62 -4.55 6.83
C ALA A 36 -31.88 -3.21 6.69
N ALA A 37 -31.46 -2.83 5.48
CA ALA A 37 -30.89 -1.52 5.22
C ALA A 37 -31.88 -0.37 5.38
N ALA A 38 -33.13 -0.58 4.96
CA ALA A 38 -34.19 0.39 5.14
C ALA A 38 -34.47 0.65 6.64
N ARG A 39 -34.27 -0.37 7.50
CA ARG A 39 -34.39 -0.21 8.96
C ARG A 39 -33.20 0.50 9.60
N LEU A 40 -31.98 0.30 9.11
CA LEU A 40 -30.79 1.03 9.58
C LEU A 40 -30.82 2.52 9.21
N ILE A 41 -31.33 2.84 8.02
CA ILE A 41 -31.54 4.23 7.55
C ILE A 41 -32.68 4.91 8.31
N ALA A 42 -33.79 4.21 8.57
CA ALA A 42 -34.94 4.76 9.30
C ALA A 42 -34.63 5.03 10.79
N LEU A 43 -33.76 4.23 11.43
CA LEU A 43 -33.41 4.37 12.85
C LEU A 43 -32.28 5.39 13.12
N ALA A 44 -31.53 5.80 12.10
CA ALA A 44 -30.51 6.86 12.24
C ALA A 44 -31.10 8.27 12.41
N ASN A 45 -32.42 8.41 12.20
CA ASN A 45 -33.16 9.68 12.30
C ASN A 45 -34.03 9.79 13.58
N GLU A 46 -33.96 8.83 14.50
CA GLU A 46 -34.72 8.91 15.76
C GLU A 46 -33.92 9.67 16.84
N PRO A 47 -34.51 10.68 17.51
CA PRO A 47 -33.85 11.37 18.62
C PRO A 47 -33.79 10.42 19.84
N THR A 48 -32.60 9.93 20.17
CA THR A 48 -32.38 9.00 21.29
C THR A 48 -32.66 9.69 22.63
N PHE A 49 -33.64 9.16 23.38
CA PHE A 49 -33.77 9.38 24.82
C PHE A 49 -33.17 8.19 25.61
N ASP A 50 -32.53 8.59 26.71
CA ASP A 50 -32.09 7.87 27.91
C ASP A 50 -30.83 6.98 27.89
N ARG A 51 -29.81 7.51 28.58
CA ARG A 51 -28.54 6.89 28.95
C ARG A 51 -28.72 5.95 30.14
N VAL A 52 -28.16 4.75 30.06
CA VAL A 52 -27.78 3.93 31.23
C VAL A 52 -26.25 3.85 31.28
N PRO A 53 -25.60 4.07 32.44
CA PRO A 53 -24.15 4.15 32.52
C PRO A 53 -23.51 2.75 32.59
N VAL A 54 -22.51 2.49 31.74
CA VAL A 54 -21.57 1.38 31.93
C VAL A 54 -20.33 1.95 32.62
N THR A 55 -20.05 1.46 33.81
CA THR A 55 -18.93 1.88 34.67
C THR A 55 -17.59 1.39 34.12
N GLY A 56 -16.85 2.31 33.51
CA GLY A 56 -15.45 2.19 33.09
C GLY A 56 -14.97 3.55 32.62
N THR A 57 -13.74 3.95 32.98
CA THR A 57 -13.24 5.32 32.73
C THR A 57 -13.35 5.73 31.27
N GLN A 58 -14.17 6.76 31.03
CA GLN A 58 -14.41 7.35 29.72
C GLN A 58 -13.12 7.95 29.13
N GLY A 59 -12.64 7.33 28.04
CA GLY A 59 -11.76 7.98 27.08
C GLY A 59 -12.60 8.78 26.08
N ASN A 60 -12.59 10.09 26.23
CA ASN A 60 -13.51 11.05 25.62
C ASN A 60 -13.31 11.25 24.09
N LYS A 61 -14.40 11.64 23.39
CA LYS A 61 -14.51 12.37 22.07
C LYS A 61 -14.77 11.65 20.73
N THR A 62 -15.37 10.44 20.64
CA THR A 62 -15.61 9.84 19.30
C THR A 62 -17.01 9.30 18.97
N GLY A 63 -17.96 9.24 19.91
CA GLY A 63 -19.36 8.89 19.62
C GLY A 63 -19.64 7.40 19.35
N LEU A 64 -18.63 6.54 19.49
CA LEU A 64 -18.77 5.12 19.84
C LEU A 64 -17.74 4.86 20.94
N ASP A 65 -18.20 4.54 22.14
CA ASP A 65 -17.34 4.23 23.29
C ASP A 65 -16.92 2.76 23.21
N TRP A 66 -16.04 2.47 22.26
CA TRP A 66 -15.35 1.19 22.20
C TRP A 66 -14.49 1.04 23.44
N VAL A 67 -14.87 0.14 24.36
CA VAL A 67 -13.95 -0.27 25.42
C VAL A 67 -12.81 -1.03 24.75
N THR A 68 -11.61 -0.45 24.80
CA THR A 68 -10.43 -1.09 24.19
C THR A 68 -10.12 -2.42 24.89
N PRO A 69 -9.98 -3.53 24.16
CA PRO A 69 -9.61 -4.81 24.74
C PRO A 69 -8.08 -4.96 24.89
N LEU A 70 -7.27 -3.97 24.49
CA LEU A 70 -5.81 -4.09 24.36
C LEU A 70 -5.06 -4.24 25.69
N GLY A 71 -5.74 -4.15 26.84
CA GLY A 71 -5.18 -4.61 28.11
C GLY A 71 -5.01 -6.13 28.19
N ASN A 72 -5.71 -6.90 27.35
CA ASN A 72 -5.62 -8.35 27.25
C ASN A 72 -4.59 -8.78 26.19
N GLU A 73 -3.77 -9.79 26.48
CA GLU A 73 -2.78 -10.33 25.54
C GLU A 73 -3.38 -10.89 24.24
N ALA A 74 -4.45 -11.70 24.32
CA ALA A 74 -5.11 -12.25 23.14
C ALA A 74 -5.64 -11.15 22.22
N ALA A 75 -6.15 -10.04 22.80
CA ALA A 75 -6.61 -8.89 22.04
C ALA A 75 -5.46 -8.12 21.38
N ARG A 76 -4.31 -8.00 22.06
CA ARG A 76 -3.08 -7.44 21.46
C ARG A 76 -2.60 -8.28 20.28
N VAL A 77 -2.64 -9.61 20.40
CA VAL A 77 -2.32 -10.53 19.28
C VAL A 77 -3.28 -10.33 18.11
N SER A 78 -4.59 -10.29 18.35
CA SER A 78 -5.58 -10.04 17.30
C SER A 78 -5.37 -8.67 16.63
N HIS A 79 -5.04 -7.64 17.41
CA HIS A 79 -4.72 -6.31 16.90
C HIS A 79 -3.46 -6.32 16.04
N LEU A 80 -2.39 -6.96 16.50
CA LEU A 80 -1.16 -7.16 15.74
C LEU A 80 -1.48 -7.77 14.37
N LEU A 81 -2.17 -8.91 14.33
CA LEU A 81 -2.52 -9.58 13.07
C LEU A 81 -3.40 -8.71 12.16
N ARG A 82 -4.35 -7.93 12.72
CA ARG A 82 -5.18 -6.99 11.94
C ARG A 82 -4.36 -5.85 11.32
N ARG A 83 -3.26 -5.43 11.96
CA ARG A 83 -2.37 -4.38 11.42
C ARG A 83 -1.36 -4.91 10.42
N THR A 84 -0.84 -6.12 10.66
CA THR A 84 0.30 -6.68 9.93
C THR A 84 -0.07 -7.76 8.91
N THR A 85 -1.35 -8.14 8.80
CA THR A 85 -1.83 -9.07 7.77
C THR A 85 -3.03 -8.49 7.03
N PHE A 86 -3.58 -9.23 6.05
CA PHE A 86 -4.84 -8.92 5.38
C PHE A 86 -6.05 -9.59 6.06
N GLY A 87 -5.92 -9.93 7.35
CA GLY A 87 -6.85 -10.81 8.06
C GLY A 87 -6.20 -12.17 8.33
N ALA A 88 -6.56 -12.75 9.48
CA ALA A 88 -6.09 -14.07 9.89
C ALA A 88 -7.20 -15.10 9.73
N SER A 89 -6.87 -16.30 9.26
CA SER A 89 -7.74 -17.47 9.44
C SER A 89 -7.86 -17.82 10.92
N ALA A 90 -8.85 -18.64 11.28
CA ALA A 90 -8.98 -19.15 12.66
C ALA A 90 -7.69 -19.87 13.11
N GLU A 91 -7.12 -20.71 12.26
CA GLU A 91 -5.88 -21.45 12.55
C GLU A 91 -4.66 -20.52 12.72
N GLU A 92 -4.57 -19.44 11.94
CA GLU A 92 -3.51 -18.44 12.08
C GLU A 92 -3.66 -17.67 13.40
N LEU A 93 -4.89 -17.32 13.78
CA LEU A 93 -5.21 -16.64 15.02
C LEU A 93 -4.92 -17.53 16.25
N ASP A 94 -5.40 -18.76 16.26
CA ASP A 94 -5.20 -19.71 17.37
C ASP A 94 -3.71 -19.94 17.62
N ARG A 95 -2.92 -20.12 16.56
CA ARG A 95 -1.47 -20.28 16.64
C ARG A 95 -0.77 -19.03 17.16
N ALA A 96 -1.22 -17.85 16.75
CA ALA A 96 -0.65 -16.58 17.26
C ALA A 96 -1.01 -16.36 18.73
N GLN A 97 -2.23 -16.69 19.14
CA GLN A 97 -2.67 -16.59 20.53
C GLN A 97 -1.89 -17.56 21.42
N ALA A 98 -1.63 -18.78 20.95
CA ALA A 98 -0.79 -19.75 21.64
C ALA A 98 0.67 -19.29 21.79
N ASP A 99 1.21 -18.59 20.77
CA ASP A 99 2.56 -18.02 20.82
C ASP A 99 2.65 -16.82 21.78
N GLY A 100 1.56 -16.07 21.95
CA GLY A 100 1.55 -14.79 22.65
C GLY A 100 2.10 -13.66 21.79
N TYR A 101 2.09 -12.44 22.33
CA TYR A 101 2.34 -11.22 21.53
C TYR A 101 3.75 -11.15 20.95
N ALA A 102 4.77 -11.24 21.81
CA ALA A 102 6.17 -11.03 21.41
C ALA A 102 6.65 -12.09 20.42
N LYS A 103 6.34 -13.37 20.65
CA LYS A 103 6.70 -14.45 19.72
C LYS A 103 5.96 -14.33 18.39
N THR A 104 4.72 -13.82 18.39
CA THR A 104 4.01 -13.53 17.14
C THR A 104 4.71 -12.42 16.35
N VAL A 105 5.19 -11.36 17.02
CA VAL A 105 6.01 -10.31 16.37
C VAL A 105 7.29 -10.91 15.77
N ASP A 106 8.02 -11.72 16.54
CA ASP A 106 9.24 -12.40 16.07
C ASP A 106 8.94 -13.26 14.83
N ARG A 107 7.88 -14.07 14.88
CA ARG A 107 7.47 -14.92 13.76
C ARG A 107 7.14 -14.12 12.52
N LEU A 108 6.45 -12.99 12.64
CA LEU A 108 6.11 -12.13 11.50
C LEU A 108 7.36 -11.53 10.83
N LEU A 109 8.36 -11.14 11.62
CA LEU A 109 9.57 -10.45 11.15
C LEU A 109 10.68 -11.40 10.67
N GLU A 110 10.79 -12.58 11.29
CA GLU A 110 11.89 -13.51 11.02
C GLU A 110 11.53 -14.62 10.03
N THR A 111 10.24 -14.86 9.77
CA THR A 111 9.84 -15.81 8.73
C THR A 111 10.24 -15.28 7.37
N LYS A 112 11.17 -15.97 6.70
CA LYS A 112 11.59 -15.64 5.34
C LYS A 112 10.38 -15.63 4.40
N PHE A 113 10.22 -14.53 3.67
CA PHE A 113 9.12 -14.39 2.72
C PHE A 113 9.19 -15.45 1.63
N VAL A 114 8.04 -16.05 1.35
CA VAL A 114 7.89 -17.03 0.29
C VAL A 114 7.62 -16.31 -1.02
N GLU A 115 8.33 -16.73 -2.07
CA GLU A 115 8.14 -16.17 -3.41
C GLU A 115 6.80 -16.65 -4.01
N PRO A 116 6.09 -15.78 -4.73
CA PRO A 116 4.88 -16.16 -5.46
C PRO A 116 5.18 -17.13 -6.61
N PRO A 117 4.18 -17.88 -7.09
CA PRO A 117 4.26 -18.59 -8.36
C PRO A 117 4.65 -17.64 -9.50
N VAL A 118 5.39 -18.16 -10.49
CA VAL A 118 5.72 -17.38 -11.69
C VAL A 118 4.44 -17.03 -12.45
N LEU A 119 4.32 -15.77 -12.87
CA LEU A 119 3.23 -15.35 -13.74
C LEU A 119 3.55 -15.77 -15.18
N ALA A 120 2.72 -16.67 -15.73
CA ALA A 120 2.92 -17.20 -17.07
C ALA A 120 2.94 -16.08 -18.12
N GLY A 121 3.95 -16.12 -19.01
CA GLY A 121 4.13 -15.13 -20.08
C GLY A 121 4.62 -13.76 -19.62
N ALA A 122 4.87 -13.55 -18.32
CA ALA A 122 5.35 -12.26 -17.82
C ALA A 122 6.72 -11.92 -18.41
N ASP A 123 7.70 -12.82 -18.29
CA ASP A 123 9.08 -12.58 -18.76
C ASP A 123 9.20 -12.45 -20.29
N ASP A 124 8.23 -13.00 -21.04
CA ASP A 124 8.19 -12.97 -22.51
C ASP A 124 7.33 -11.83 -23.07
N ALA A 125 6.80 -10.97 -22.21
CA ALA A 125 5.93 -9.87 -22.61
C ALA A 125 6.66 -8.87 -23.54
N SER A 126 5.94 -8.42 -24.57
CA SER A 126 6.43 -7.44 -25.54
C SER A 126 5.29 -6.55 -26.05
N GLN A 127 5.64 -5.52 -26.81
CA GLN A 127 4.65 -4.63 -27.44
C GLN A 127 3.64 -5.35 -28.35
N ASP A 128 4.02 -6.48 -28.96
CA ASP A 128 3.15 -7.27 -29.84
C ASP A 128 2.34 -8.33 -29.06
N SER A 129 2.80 -8.71 -27.87
CA SER A 129 2.16 -9.67 -26.96
C SER A 129 2.29 -9.15 -25.53
N PRO A 130 1.50 -8.14 -25.15
CA PRO A 130 1.65 -7.47 -23.87
C PRO A 130 1.15 -8.36 -22.73
N LEU A 131 1.78 -8.22 -21.56
CA LEU A 131 1.25 -8.81 -20.33
C LEU A 131 -0.15 -8.24 -20.06
N ASN A 132 -1.08 -9.10 -19.63
CA ASN A 132 -2.44 -8.67 -19.30
C ASN A 132 -2.46 -8.10 -17.87
N VAL A 133 -2.77 -6.81 -17.72
CA VAL A 133 -2.82 -6.16 -16.39
C VAL A 133 -3.83 -6.82 -15.44
N GLY A 134 -4.98 -7.29 -15.95
CA GLY A 134 -5.95 -8.03 -15.17
C GLY A 134 -5.40 -9.37 -14.68
N ALA A 135 -4.60 -10.05 -15.49
CA ALA A 135 -3.90 -11.27 -15.07
C ALA A 135 -2.84 -10.99 -13.99
N LEU A 136 -2.10 -9.88 -14.10
CA LEU A 136 -1.14 -9.45 -13.08
C LEU A 136 -1.81 -9.07 -11.75
N GLN A 137 -2.93 -8.34 -11.80
CA GLN A 137 -3.73 -8.00 -10.63
C GLN A 137 -4.30 -9.25 -9.97
N GLN A 138 -4.90 -10.15 -10.76
CA GLN A 138 -5.43 -11.42 -10.30
C GLN A 138 -4.34 -12.29 -9.65
N TRP A 139 -3.18 -12.40 -10.29
CA TRP A 139 -2.02 -13.13 -9.76
C TRP A 139 -1.61 -12.63 -8.37
N TRP A 140 -1.50 -11.31 -8.19
CA TRP A 140 -1.11 -10.78 -6.88
C TRP A 140 -2.20 -11.00 -5.82
N ILE A 141 -3.47 -10.83 -6.17
CA ILE A 141 -4.61 -11.10 -5.26
C ILE A 141 -4.66 -12.57 -4.84
N ASP A 142 -4.50 -13.49 -5.78
CA ASP A 142 -4.45 -14.92 -5.50
C ASP A 142 -3.29 -15.26 -4.56
N TRP A 143 -2.13 -14.62 -4.78
CA TRP A 143 -0.99 -14.80 -3.90
C TRP A 143 -1.20 -14.22 -2.50
N ILE A 144 -1.77 -13.01 -2.38
CA ILE A 144 -2.11 -12.41 -1.08
C ILE A 144 -3.03 -13.34 -0.27
N LEU A 145 -4.00 -14.00 -0.92
CA LEU A 145 -4.92 -14.94 -0.28
C LEU A 145 -4.27 -16.28 0.12
N ALA A 146 -3.22 -16.69 -0.59
CA ALA A 146 -2.58 -18.00 -0.41
C ALA A 146 -1.25 -17.97 0.34
N SER A 147 -0.60 -16.81 0.44
CA SER A 147 0.76 -16.66 0.95
C SER A 147 0.85 -17.08 2.43
N PRO A 148 1.83 -17.93 2.79
CA PRO A 148 2.10 -18.28 4.19
C PRO A 148 2.85 -17.17 4.94
N THR A 149 3.26 -16.10 4.25
CA THR A 149 4.00 -14.96 4.81
C THR A 149 3.25 -13.65 4.58
N PRO A 150 2.07 -13.47 5.22
CA PRO A 150 1.17 -12.36 4.92
C PRO A 150 1.75 -10.97 5.27
N PHE A 151 2.67 -10.90 6.23
CA PHE A 151 3.35 -9.64 6.55
C PHE A 151 4.24 -9.15 5.40
N GLY A 152 4.89 -10.06 4.68
CA GLY A 152 5.65 -9.71 3.47
C GLY A 152 4.77 -9.08 2.40
N GLU A 153 3.55 -9.60 2.19
CA GLU A 153 2.60 -8.99 1.24
C GLU A 153 2.05 -7.65 1.74
N ARG A 154 1.85 -7.48 3.05
CA ARG A 154 1.43 -6.19 3.63
C ARG A 154 2.50 -5.11 3.44
N MET A 155 3.77 -5.45 3.66
CA MET A 155 4.90 -4.57 3.39
C MET A 155 5.08 -4.32 1.89
N THR A 156 4.88 -5.34 1.04
CA THR A 156 4.92 -5.18 -0.43
C THR A 156 3.86 -4.19 -0.90
N LEU A 157 2.62 -4.28 -0.40
CA LEU A 157 1.56 -3.32 -0.73
C LEU A 157 1.86 -1.91 -0.22
N PHE A 158 2.42 -1.78 1.00
CA PHE A 158 2.87 -0.50 1.53
C PHE A 158 3.93 0.13 0.61
N TRP A 159 4.98 -0.61 0.27
CA TRP A 159 6.04 -0.12 -0.61
C TRP A 159 5.56 0.16 -2.04
N HIS A 160 4.59 -0.59 -2.54
CA HIS A 160 3.98 -0.31 -3.85
C HIS A 160 3.18 1.00 -3.81
N GLY A 161 2.52 1.28 -2.67
CA GLY A 161 1.86 2.55 -2.44
C GLY A 161 2.84 3.71 -2.29
N HIS A 162 4.01 3.49 -1.69
CA HIS A 162 5.01 4.52 -1.41
C HIS A 162 5.96 4.81 -2.59
N PHE A 163 6.53 3.78 -3.21
CA PHE A 163 7.39 3.87 -4.40
C PHE A 163 6.55 3.56 -5.63
N THR A 164 5.82 4.59 -6.05
CA THR A 164 4.64 4.46 -6.90
C THR A 164 4.97 4.42 -8.40
N SER A 165 4.40 3.45 -9.12
CA SER A 165 4.14 3.54 -10.57
C SER A 165 2.74 3.08 -10.92
N ASP A 166 2.25 3.53 -12.09
CA ASP A 166 1.01 3.02 -12.67
C ASP A 166 1.19 2.32 -14.03
N PHE A 167 0.29 1.38 -14.30
CA PHE A 167 0.30 0.59 -15.52
C PHE A 167 0.01 1.41 -16.78
N ARG A 168 -0.64 2.56 -16.68
CA ARG A 168 -1.03 3.39 -17.82
C ARG A 168 0.20 4.07 -18.42
N LYS A 169 1.06 4.67 -17.58
CA LYS A 169 2.32 5.28 -18.02
C LYS A 169 3.37 4.23 -18.39
N VAL A 170 3.40 3.07 -17.71
CA VAL A 170 4.26 1.95 -18.15
C VAL A 170 3.83 1.43 -19.54
N GLY A 171 2.53 1.48 -19.88
CA GLY A 171 2.04 1.33 -21.26
C GLY A 171 1.97 -0.13 -21.74
N ASN A 172 2.15 -0.38 -23.04
CA ASN A 172 1.94 -1.69 -23.72
C ASN A 172 3.03 -2.76 -23.48
N GLN A 173 3.52 -2.76 -22.24
CA GLN A 173 4.06 -3.84 -21.41
C GLN A 173 5.32 -4.59 -21.85
N TYR A 174 6.39 -4.09 -21.25
CA TYR A 174 7.49 -4.88 -20.76
C TYR A 174 7.14 -5.53 -19.41
N PRO A 175 7.80 -6.62 -18.99
CA PRO A 175 7.64 -7.33 -17.72
C PRO A 175 7.84 -6.50 -16.43
N PHE A 176 7.96 -5.18 -16.56
CA PHE A 176 8.50 -4.28 -15.55
C PHE A 176 7.67 -4.22 -14.28
N LEU A 177 6.34 -4.11 -14.35
CA LEU A 177 5.50 -4.08 -13.14
C LEU A 177 5.49 -5.42 -12.38
N TYR A 178 5.64 -6.53 -13.10
CA TYR A 178 5.79 -7.84 -12.48
C TYR A 178 7.13 -7.92 -11.72
N TRP A 179 8.23 -7.53 -12.37
CA TRP A 179 9.57 -7.50 -11.74
C TRP A 179 9.66 -6.50 -10.59
N GLN A 180 8.98 -5.36 -10.71
CA GLN A 180 8.86 -4.36 -9.66
C GLN A 180 8.21 -4.99 -8.41
N ASN A 181 7.06 -5.64 -8.57
CA ASN A 181 6.37 -6.29 -7.46
C ASN A 181 7.27 -7.32 -6.74
N LEU A 182 8.01 -8.14 -7.50
CA LEU A 182 8.98 -9.09 -6.94
C LEU A 182 10.11 -8.38 -6.19
N THR A 183 10.63 -7.27 -6.73
CA THR A 183 11.70 -6.49 -6.10
C THR A 183 11.22 -5.87 -4.76
N TRP A 184 9.99 -5.36 -4.71
CA TRP A 184 9.44 -4.73 -3.52
C TRP A 184 9.23 -5.77 -2.42
N ARG A 185 8.78 -6.97 -2.80
CA ARG A 185 8.66 -8.12 -1.91
C ARG A 185 10.01 -8.59 -1.38
N LYS A 186 11.00 -8.74 -2.25
CA LYS A 186 12.36 -9.16 -1.87
C LYS A 186 12.99 -8.18 -0.88
N ASN A 187 12.77 -6.89 -1.07
CA ASN A 187 13.34 -5.82 -0.25
C ASN A 187 12.42 -5.34 0.88
N ALA A 188 11.25 -5.98 1.08
CA ALA A 188 10.18 -5.44 1.93
C ALA A 188 10.60 -5.15 3.39
N LEU A 189 11.60 -5.88 3.91
CA LEU A 189 12.22 -5.66 5.22
C LEU A 189 13.74 -5.39 5.14
N ALA A 190 14.27 -5.12 3.96
CA ALA A 190 15.69 -4.75 3.80
C ALA A 190 15.94 -3.34 4.36
N ASP A 191 17.21 -2.94 4.42
CA ASP A 191 17.54 -1.56 4.72
C ASP A 191 17.06 -0.60 3.62
N LEU A 192 16.78 0.65 3.97
CA LEU A 192 16.24 1.64 3.03
C LEU A 192 17.17 1.89 1.85
N LYS A 193 18.50 1.83 2.03
CA LYS A 193 19.44 2.02 0.90
C LYS A 193 19.25 0.93 -0.15
N THR A 194 19.20 -0.33 0.29
CA THR A 194 18.93 -1.48 -0.57
C THR A 194 17.60 -1.32 -1.31
N MET A 195 16.55 -0.89 -0.61
CA MET A 195 15.25 -0.63 -1.24
C MET A 195 15.34 0.51 -2.27
N LEU A 196 15.89 1.68 -1.88
CA LEU A 196 16.00 2.85 -2.76
C LEU A 196 16.84 2.59 -4.00
N TYR A 197 17.93 1.81 -3.88
CA TYR A 197 18.72 1.41 -5.04
C TYR A 197 17.89 0.54 -5.98
N GLY A 198 17.17 -0.45 -5.43
CA GLY A 198 16.24 -1.28 -6.19
C GLY A 198 15.15 -0.47 -6.91
N VAL A 199 14.58 0.55 -6.24
CA VAL A 199 13.61 1.49 -6.81
C VAL A 199 14.24 2.33 -7.93
N THR A 200 15.45 2.84 -7.73
CA THR A 200 16.16 3.71 -8.70
C THR A 200 16.40 3.00 -10.02
N ILE A 201 16.78 1.74 -9.96
CA ILE A 201 17.08 0.95 -11.15
C ILE A 201 15.92 0.07 -11.58
N ASP A 202 14.73 0.23 -10.99
CA ASP A 202 13.57 -0.57 -11.39
C ASP A 202 13.09 -0.16 -12.78
N PRO A 203 12.90 -1.09 -13.73
CA PRO A 203 12.49 -0.74 -15.09
C PRO A 203 11.15 -0.02 -15.19
N ALA A 204 10.19 -0.30 -14.29
CA ALA A 204 8.92 0.42 -14.28
C ALA A 204 9.13 1.85 -13.77
N MET A 205 9.96 2.07 -12.75
CA MET A 205 10.38 3.41 -12.28
C MET A 205 11.15 4.21 -13.32
N LEU A 206 12.10 3.58 -14.01
CA LEU A 206 12.87 4.21 -15.08
C LEU A 206 11.95 4.81 -16.15
N ARG A 207 10.87 4.09 -16.47
CA ARG A 207 9.85 4.54 -17.41
C ARG A 207 8.89 5.55 -16.79
N TYR A 208 8.43 5.27 -15.57
CA TYR A 208 7.40 6.04 -14.89
C TYR A 208 7.85 7.46 -14.56
N LEU A 209 9.11 7.66 -14.22
CA LEU A 209 9.68 8.96 -13.86
C LEU A 209 10.76 9.41 -14.84
N ASP A 210 10.75 8.83 -16.04
CA ASP A 210 11.57 9.23 -17.18
C ASP A 210 13.10 9.19 -16.94
N LEU A 211 13.57 8.53 -15.88
CA LEU A 211 14.99 8.33 -15.61
C LEU A 211 15.66 7.51 -16.72
N GLY A 212 14.93 6.55 -17.31
CA GLY A 212 15.40 5.74 -18.43
C GLY A 212 15.67 6.53 -19.71
N ASN A 213 15.24 7.80 -19.79
CA ASN A 213 15.54 8.76 -20.86
C ASN A 213 16.51 9.87 -20.42
N SER A 214 16.90 9.91 -19.13
CA SER A 214 17.82 10.90 -18.60
C SER A 214 19.26 10.62 -19.06
N THR A 215 19.92 11.66 -19.57
CA THR A 215 21.32 11.63 -20.00
C THR A 215 22.08 12.82 -19.43
N ALA A 216 23.41 12.76 -19.40
CA ALA A 216 24.25 13.86 -18.96
C ALA A 216 24.04 15.14 -19.79
N GLN A 217 23.69 14.99 -21.07
CA GLN A 217 23.45 16.09 -22.00
C GLN A 217 22.05 16.68 -21.85
N SER A 218 21.07 15.86 -21.46
CA SER A 218 19.70 16.27 -21.21
C SER A 218 19.17 15.56 -19.96
N PRO A 219 19.57 16.01 -18.75
CA PRO A 219 19.08 15.43 -17.51
C PRO A 219 17.57 15.62 -17.37
N ASN A 220 16.86 14.59 -16.92
CA ASN A 220 15.44 14.69 -16.59
C ASN A 220 15.27 14.77 -15.07
N GLU A 221 14.64 15.86 -14.61
CA GLU A 221 14.47 16.18 -13.20
C GLU A 221 13.41 15.38 -12.47
N ASN A 222 12.48 14.75 -13.20
CA ASN A 222 11.29 14.12 -12.64
C ASN A 222 11.66 13.10 -11.54
N TYR A 223 12.44 12.07 -11.86
CA TYR A 223 12.88 11.09 -10.86
C TYR A 223 13.64 11.71 -9.68
N SER A 224 14.53 12.68 -9.93
CA SER A 224 15.31 13.33 -8.87
C SER A 224 14.40 14.07 -7.88
N ARG A 225 13.40 14.80 -8.40
CA ARG A 225 12.41 15.52 -7.61
C ARG A 225 11.59 14.55 -6.76
N GLU A 226 11.00 13.53 -7.38
CA GLU A 226 10.14 12.57 -6.69
C GLU A 226 10.91 11.74 -5.66
N LEU A 227 12.16 11.37 -5.96
CA LEU A 227 13.04 10.67 -5.04
C LEU A 227 13.22 11.46 -3.74
N MET A 228 13.46 12.77 -3.83
CA MET A 228 13.60 13.63 -2.65
C MET A 228 12.24 13.94 -2.02
N GLU A 229 11.29 14.46 -2.80
CA GLU A 229 10.02 14.98 -2.30
C GLU A 229 9.08 13.89 -1.77
N LEU A 230 8.76 12.89 -2.59
CA LEU A 230 7.71 11.93 -2.26
C LEU A 230 8.25 10.63 -1.66
N PHE A 231 9.49 10.28 -1.98
CA PHE A 231 10.02 8.96 -1.64
C PHE A 231 10.96 8.97 -0.44
N THR A 232 11.57 10.09 -0.05
CA THR A 232 12.59 10.07 1.01
C THR A 232 12.49 11.16 2.07
N MET A 233 12.37 12.45 1.74
CA MET A 233 12.55 13.54 2.71
C MET A 233 11.37 14.50 2.85
N GLY A 234 10.40 14.46 1.93
CA GLY A 234 9.31 15.42 1.93
C GLY A 234 9.66 16.72 1.20
N PRO A 235 8.66 17.57 0.93
CA PRO A 235 8.90 18.92 0.43
C PRO A 235 9.69 19.75 1.45
N ASP A 236 10.30 20.84 0.98
CA ASP A 236 11.05 21.82 1.79
C ASP A 236 12.42 21.38 2.35
N ALA A 237 12.81 20.11 2.18
CA ALA A 237 14.09 19.58 2.66
C ALA A 237 15.27 19.77 1.67
N PHE A 238 15.00 20.28 0.47
CA PHE A 238 15.96 20.42 -0.61
C PHE A 238 15.59 21.64 -1.48
N THR A 239 16.53 22.09 -2.31
CA THR A 239 16.33 23.20 -3.25
C THR A 239 16.10 22.70 -4.67
N GLU A 240 15.61 23.59 -5.53
CA GLU A 240 15.51 23.31 -6.96
C GLU A 240 16.88 23.00 -7.61
N ASP A 241 17.97 23.60 -7.11
CA ASP A 241 19.31 23.30 -7.58
C ASP A 241 19.75 21.87 -7.20
N ASP A 242 19.30 21.37 -6.04
CA ASP A 242 19.51 19.98 -5.65
C ASP A 242 18.77 19.03 -6.58
N VAL A 243 17.56 19.39 -7.05
CA VAL A 243 16.81 18.59 -8.03
C VAL A 243 17.62 18.45 -9.32
N ARG A 244 18.11 19.56 -9.88
CA ARG A 244 18.93 19.58 -11.10
C ARG A 244 20.23 18.80 -10.93
N ALA A 245 20.91 19.00 -9.79
CA ALA A 245 22.14 18.31 -9.46
C ALA A 245 21.91 16.79 -9.34
N GLY A 246 20.86 16.37 -8.63
CA GLY A 246 20.47 14.96 -8.52
C GLY A 246 20.10 14.34 -9.87
N ALA A 247 19.37 15.06 -10.72
CA ALA A 247 18.98 14.61 -12.05
C ALA A 247 20.19 14.31 -12.94
N LYS A 248 21.18 15.22 -12.87
CA LYS A 248 22.46 15.07 -13.55
C LYS A 248 23.27 13.89 -12.99
N ALA A 249 23.33 13.74 -11.67
CA ALA A 249 24.04 12.66 -11.00
C ALA A 249 23.44 11.27 -11.26
N LEU A 250 22.12 11.18 -11.36
CA LEU A 250 21.37 9.94 -11.58
C LEU A 250 21.27 9.56 -13.08
N SER A 251 21.73 10.42 -13.99
CA SER A 251 21.70 10.14 -15.43
C SER A 251 22.51 8.89 -15.81
N GLY A 252 22.11 8.25 -16.91
CA GLY A 252 22.86 7.14 -17.51
C GLY A 252 22.20 5.77 -17.42
N TRP A 253 21.08 5.64 -16.70
CA TRP A 253 20.30 4.40 -16.70
C TRP A 253 19.41 4.30 -17.94
N ARG A 254 19.20 3.07 -18.41
CA ARG A 254 18.22 2.73 -19.43
C ARG A 254 17.39 1.51 -19.04
N GLU A 255 16.22 1.39 -19.64
CA GLU A 255 15.40 0.19 -19.57
C GLU A 255 16.19 -1.04 -20.11
N PRO A 256 16.09 -2.22 -19.47
CA PRO A 256 16.62 -3.47 -20.03
C PRO A 256 15.78 -3.92 -21.23
N ARG A 257 16.41 -4.64 -22.17
CA ARG A 257 15.75 -5.21 -23.34
C ARG A 257 15.79 -6.73 -23.27
N THR A 258 14.62 -7.37 -23.21
CA THR A 258 14.52 -8.83 -23.33
C THR A 258 14.56 -9.25 -24.80
N GLN A 259 14.76 -10.55 -25.06
CA GLN A 259 14.73 -11.09 -26.41
C GLN A 259 13.39 -10.83 -27.10
N ALA A 260 12.27 -11.05 -26.40
CA ALA A 260 10.93 -10.81 -26.93
C ALA A 260 10.71 -9.35 -27.36
N MET A 261 11.26 -8.37 -26.63
CA MET A 261 11.21 -6.96 -27.01
C MET A 261 11.98 -6.69 -28.30
N ILE A 262 13.19 -7.25 -28.39
CA ILE A 262 14.07 -7.10 -29.54
C ILE A 262 13.42 -7.71 -30.78
N ASP A 263 12.85 -8.91 -30.66
CA ASP A 263 12.17 -9.59 -31.75
C ASP A 263 10.95 -8.79 -32.25
N ALA A 264 10.17 -8.21 -31.33
CA ALA A 264 9.05 -7.34 -31.68
C ALA A 264 9.50 -6.06 -32.41
N ASP A 265 10.60 -5.45 -31.97
CA ASP A 265 11.18 -4.28 -32.65
C ASP A 265 11.69 -4.62 -34.06
N VAL A 266 12.39 -5.74 -34.22
CA VAL A 266 12.89 -6.24 -35.51
C VAL A 266 11.72 -6.47 -36.47
N LYS A 267 10.66 -7.14 -36.01
CA LYS A 267 9.46 -7.41 -36.79
C LYS A 267 8.77 -6.12 -37.22
N ARG A 268 8.60 -5.13 -36.33
CA ARG A 268 8.03 -3.82 -36.68
C ARG A 268 8.87 -3.07 -37.71
N GLN A 269 10.20 -3.08 -37.56
CA GLN A 269 11.09 -2.46 -38.54
C GLN A 269 10.94 -3.12 -39.91
N GLN A 270 10.89 -4.45 -39.96
CA GLN A 270 10.71 -5.19 -41.21
C GLN A 270 9.36 -4.88 -41.85
N MET A 271 8.27 -4.83 -41.08
CA MET A 271 6.96 -4.43 -41.61
C MET A 271 6.95 -2.98 -42.14
N ARG A 272 7.67 -2.06 -41.50
CA ARG A 272 7.73 -0.65 -41.90
C ARG A 272 8.62 -0.41 -43.13
N THR A 273 9.70 -1.17 -43.29
CA THR A 273 10.76 -0.89 -44.28
C THR A 273 10.89 -1.97 -45.36
N GLY A 274 10.21 -3.11 -45.22
CA GLY A 274 10.37 -4.28 -46.06
C GLY A 274 11.68 -5.05 -45.85
N GLN A 275 12.56 -4.60 -44.95
CA GLN A 275 13.90 -5.17 -44.74
C GLN A 275 14.14 -5.49 -43.27
N ALA A 276 14.72 -6.68 -43.02
CA ALA A 276 15.22 -7.01 -41.70
C ALA A 276 16.49 -6.20 -41.39
N PRO A 277 16.72 -5.79 -40.13
CA PRO A 277 17.95 -5.14 -39.73
C PRO A 277 19.15 -6.07 -39.94
N LYS A 278 20.25 -5.51 -40.46
CA LYS A 278 21.50 -6.26 -40.71
C LYS A 278 22.17 -6.76 -39.42
N THR A 279 21.93 -6.05 -38.31
CA THR A 279 22.48 -6.36 -36.99
C THR A 279 21.39 -6.17 -35.94
N THR A 280 21.23 -7.15 -35.08
CA THR A 280 20.25 -7.11 -33.99
C THR A 280 20.97 -6.91 -32.65
N PRO A 281 20.48 -6.03 -31.76
CA PRO A 281 21.00 -5.91 -30.40
C PRO A 281 20.92 -7.24 -29.64
N LYS A 282 21.82 -7.44 -28.68
CA LYS A 282 21.72 -8.57 -27.74
C LYS A 282 20.77 -8.22 -26.61
N ALA A 283 19.98 -9.20 -26.17
CA ALA A 283 19.15 -9.06 -24.98
C ALA A 283 20.03 -8.88 -23.73
N ASP A 284 19.55 -8.05 -22.80
CA ASP A 284 20.12 -7.94 -21.47
C ASP A 284 19.73 -9.17 -20.63
N THR A 285 20.62 -9.59 -19.74
CA THR A 285 20.41 -10.76 -18.86
C THR A 285 19.83 -10.38 -17.49
N VAL A 286 19.60 -9.09 -17.26
CA VAL A 286 19.12 -8.53 -16.00
C VAL A 286 17.68 -8.09 -16.10
N LYS A 287 16.98 -8.14 -14.97
CA LYS A 287 15.58 -7.68 -14.81
C LYS A 287 15.50 -6.28 -14.17
N THR A 288 16.61 -5.54 -14.25
CA THR A 288 16.80 -4.20 -13.70
C THR A 288 17.28 -3.26 -14.79
N GLY A 289 17.36 -1.97 -14.49
CA GLY A 289 18.00 -0.96 -15.29
C GLY A 289 19.44 -1.33 -15.64
N VAL A 290 19.87 -0.90 -16.82
CA VAL A 290 21.24 -1.08 -17.30
C VAL A 290 21.92 0.28 -17.31
N TYR A 291 23.06 0.38 -16.61
CA TYR A 291 23.84 1.60 -16.61
C TYR A 291 24.71 1.70 -17.85
N GLU A 292 24.60 2.83 -18.53
CA GLU A 292 25.31 3.15 -19.74
C GLU A 292 26.21 4.36 -19.50
N ALA A 293 27.49 4.09 -19.28
CA ALA A 293 28.39 5.13 -18.81
C ALA A 293 28.53 6.31 -19.80
N GLN A 294 28.34 6.11 -21.10
CA GLN A 294 28.33 7.18 -22.11
C GLN A 294 27.13 8.14 -21.98
N ARG A 295 26.05 7.69 -21.33
CA ARG A 295 24.85 8.48 -21.04
C ARG A 295 24.94 9.17 -19.69
N GLY A 296 25.77 8.66 -18.78
CA GLY A 296 25.95 9.21 -17.44
C GLY A 296 26.90 10.41 -17.40
N TYR A 297 26.75 11.26 -16.39
CA TYR A 297 27.64 12.40 -16.20
C TYR A 297 29.04 11.95 -15.75
N ARG A 298 30.08 12.47 -16.42
CA ARG A 298 31.50 12.14 -16.13
C ARG A 298 32.38 13.39 -15.93
N GLY A 299 31.76 14.54 -15.69
CA GLY A 299 32.48 15.79 -15.52
C GLY A 299 33.00 16.01 -14.09
N ALA A 300 33.37 17.25 -13.80
CA ALA A 300 33.92 17.65 -12.51
C ALA A 300 32.89 17.51 -11.37
N ALA A 301 33.41 17.56 -10.13
CA ALA A 301 32.59 17.62 -8.94
C ALA A 301 31.60 18.79 -8.96
N PHE A 302 30.42 18.60 -8.36
CA PHE A 302 29.42 19.66 -8.19
C PHE A 302 28.66 19.46 -6.88
N ALA A 303 28.00 20.52 -6.43
CA ALA A 303 27.23 20.51 -5.19
C ALA A 303 25.91 19.73 -5.35
N PHE A 304 25.59 18.89 -4.37
CA PHE A 304 24.28 18.26 -4.20
C PHE A 304 24.02 18.08 -2.70
N LEU A 305 22.89 18.61 -2.22
CA LEU A 305 22.49 18.63 -0.81
C LEU A 305 23.62 19.12 0.10
N GLY A 306 24.28 20.22 -0.28
CA GLY A 306 25.35 20.86 0.48
C GLY A 306 26.72 20.18 0.45
N GLU A 307 26.90 19.06 -0.25
CA GLU A 307 28.21 18.41 -0.42
C GLU A 307 28.68 18.54 -1.88
N SER A 308 29.98 18.78 -2.10
CA SER A 308 30.56 18.83 -3.46
C SER A 308 31.48 17.64 -3.70
N ARG A 309 31.14 16.80 -4.69
CA ARG A 309 31.95 15.66 -5.12
C ARG A 309 31.58 15.20 -6.53
N VAL A 310 32.29 14.20 -7.04
CA VAL A 310 31.83 13.43 -8.20
C VAL A 310 30.75 12.46 -7.71
N TRP A 311 29.61 12.51 -8.36
CA TRP A 311 28.41 11.76 -7.98
C TRP A 311 28.19 10.55 -8.89
N ASN A 312 27.65 9.49 -8.29
CA ASN A 312 27.05 8.33 -8.95
C ASN A 312 25.77 7.96 -8.19
N THR A 313 25.03 6.97 -8.67
CA THR A 313 23.77 6.52 -8.07
C THR A 313 23.90 6.24 -6.57
N ASP A 314 24.88 5.42 -6.16
CA ASP A 314 25.08 5.07 -4.74
C ASP A 314 25.37 6.30 -3.87
N ALA A 315 26.24 7.19 -4.33
CA ALA A 315 26.60 8.39 -3.58
C ALA A 315 25.40 9.35 -3.41
N VAL A 316 24.55 9.48 -4.43
CA VAL A 316 23.31 10.28 -4.33
C VAL A 316 22.40 9.70 -3.25
N LEU A 317 22.17 8.38 -3.28
CA LEU A 317 21.32 7.72 -2.29
C LEU A 317 21.91 7.83 -0.87
N ASP A 318 23.21 7.65 -0.72
CA ASP A 318 23.90 7.85 0.56
C ASP A 318 23.74 9.28 1.08
N ARG A 319 23.85 10.28 0.19
CA ARG A 319 23.70 11.69 0.58
C ARG A 319 22.27 12.02 0.99
N ILE A 320 21.27 11.47 0.30
CA ILE A 320 19.87 11.59 0.68
C ILE A 320 19.64 10.97 2.07
N LEU A 321 20.12 9.75 2.31
CA LEU A 321 20.01 9.09 3.62
C LEU A 321 20.75 9.82 4.75
N GLN A 322 21.71 10.69 4.43
CA GLN A 322 22.35 11.54 5.44
C GLN A 322 21.50 12.75 5.86
N GLN A 323 20.47 13.13 5.09
CA GLN A 323 19.62 14.26 5.47
C GLN A 323 18.76 13.92 6.69
N ASP A 324 18.59 14.90 7.58
CA ASP A 324 17.84 14.72 8.83
C ASP A 324 16.36 14.43 8.59
N ALA A 325 15.80 14.95 7.49
CA ALA A 325 14.39 14.78 7.13
C ALA A 325 14.03 13.33 6.73
N THR A 326 15.00 12.52 6.29
CA THR A 326 14.70 11.23 5.66
C THR A 326 14.13 10.19 6.62
N ALA A 327 14.71 10.05 7.82
CA ALA A 327 14.22 9.08 8.78
C ALA A 327 12.81 9.43 9.31
N PRO A 328 12.52 10.67 9.76
CA PRO A 328 11.19 11.08 10.17
C PRO A 328 10.12 10.90 9.10
N PHE A 329 10.46 11.16 7.83
CA PHE A 329 9.53 11.03 6.71
C PHE A 329 9.05 9.58 6.52
N ILE A 330 9.99 8.63 6.42
CA ILE A 330 9.65 7.20 6.24
C ILE A 330 8.97 6.62 7.49
N VAL A 331 9.46 6.98 8.69
CA VAL A 331 8.84 6.53 9.95
C VAL A 331 7.40 7.02 10.04
N ARG A 332 7.13 8.28 9.69
CA ARG A 332 5.76 8.81 9.69
C ARG A 332 4.85 8.04 8.74
N LYS A 333 5.31 7.74 7.51
CA LYS A 333 4.56 6.93 6.54
C LYS A 333 4.19 5.56 7.13
N LEU A 334 5.16 4.83 7.68
CA LEU A 334 4.91 3.52 8.31
C LEU A 334 3.95 3.61 9.50
N LEU A 335 4.12 4.61 10.38
CA LEU A 335 3.22 4.80 11.51
C LEU A 335 1.79 5.13 11.08
N THR A 336 1.61 5.93 10.03
CA THR A 336 0.29 6.24 9.46
C THR A 336 -0.40 5.00 8.91
N SER A 337 0.35 4.11 8.25
CA SER A 337 -0.19 2.89 7.66
C SER A 337 -0.47 1.77 8.66
N PHE A 338 0.30 1.69 9.76
CA PHE A 338 0.29 0.55 10.68
C PHE A 338 -0.20 0.85 12.10
N VAL A 339 -0.20 2.12 12.55
CA VAL A 339 -0.46 2.48 13.96
C VAL A 339 -1.61 3.46 14.13
N SER A 340 -1.47 4.68 13.64
CA SER A 340 -2.41 5.77 13.92
C SER A 340 -2.46 6.72 12.72
N PRO A 341 -3.64 7.26 12.34
CA PRO A 341 -3.73 8.20 11.23
C PRO A 341 -2.97 9.51 11.50
N THR A 342 -2.67 9.79 12.77
CA THR A 342 -2.01 11.01 13.25
C THR A 342 -0.96 10.66 14.30
N PRO A 343 0.19 10.06 13.92
CA PRO A 343 1.25 9.76 14.86
C PRO A 343 1.86 11.05 15.43
N SER A 344 2.15 11.06 16.72
CA SER A 344 2.72 12.25 17.38
C SER A 344 4.18 12.48 16.98
N ASP A 345 4.60 13.74 16.94
CA ASP A 345 5.97 14.10 16.55
C ASP A 345 7.04 13.50 17.49
N PRO A 346 6.85 13.45 18.83
CA PRO A 346 7.79 12.76 19.71
C PRO A 346 7.93 11.26 19.40
N TYR A 347 6.84 10.59 19.04
CA TYR A 347 6.88 9.17 18.68
C TYR A 347 7.64 8.95 17.37
N VAL A 348 7.35 9.78 16.35
CA VAL A 348 8.09 9.77 15.07
C VAL A 348 9.58 10.03 15.29
N ALA A 349 9.92 11.08 16.06
CA ALA A 349 11.31 11.46 16.30
C ALA A 349 12.11 10.35 17.01
N ARG A 350 11.52 9.70 18.03
CA ARG A 350 12.13 8.60 18.76
C ARG A 350 12.47 7.43 17.83
N LEU A 351 11.50 6.99 17.02
CA LEU A 351 11.71 5.88 16.08
C LEU A 351 12.64 6.26 14.93
N ALA A 352 12.59 7.51 14.45
CA ALA A 352 13.50 7.99 13.41
C ALA A 352 14.96 7.99 13.86
N ALA A 353 15.25 8.35 15.11
CA ALA A 353 16.58 8.25 15.68
C ALA A 353 17.08 6.79 15.70
N GLY A 354 16.24 5.85 16.13
CA GLY A 354 16.55 4.41 16.10
C GLY A 354 16.78 3.88 14.69
N TYR A 355 15.92 4.29 13.74
CA TYR A 355 16.01 3.89 12.35
C TYR A 355 17.29 4.38 11.68
N ARG A 356 17.70 5.63 11.93
CA ARG A 356 18.98 6.14 11.43
C ARG A 356 20.16 5.41 12.08
N ALA A 357 20.11 5.16 13.39
CA ALA A 357 21.16 4.46 14.13
C ALA A 357 21.35 3.00 13.66
N SER A 358 20.26 2.33 13.25
CA SER A 358 20.32 0.98 12.67
C SER A 358 20.80 0.95 11.21
N ARG A 359 21.22 2.10 10.65
CA ARG A 359 21.53 2.29 9.22
C ARG A 359 20.33 1.99 8.33
N TYR A 360 19.17 2.49 8.74
CA TYR A 360 17.91 2.37 8.02
C TYR A 360 17.42 0.93 7.86
N ASP A 361 17.64 0.06 8.84
CA ASP A 361 17.09 -1.32 8.83
C ASP A 361 15.57 -1.30 9.06
N THR A 362 14.80 -1.63 8.01
CA THR A 362 13.33 -1.64 8.05
C THR A 362 12.80 -2.74 8.97
N LYS A 363 13.46 -3.90 9.06
CA LYS A 363 13.06 -4.97 9.97
C LYS A 363 13.17 -4.49 11.42
N ALA A 364 14.29 -3.85 11.77
CA ALA A 364 14.50 -3.28 13.10
C ALA A 364 13.45 -2.21 13.42
N LEU A 365 13.17 -1.29 12.48
CA LEU A 365 12.14 -0.28 12.67
C LEU A 365 10.74 -0.90 12.87
N MET A 366 10.38 -1.91 12.06
CA MET A 366 9.09 -2.58 12.22
C MET A 366 9.02 -3.32 13.57
N ARG A 367 10.11 -3.90 14.06
CA ARG A 367 10.17 -4.45 15.43
C ARG A 367 9.89 -3.38 16.46
N ASP A 368 10.57 -2.24 16.39
CA ASP A 368 10.41 -1.13 17.34
C ASP A 368 9.01 -0.54 17.32
N ILE A 369 8.39 -0.43 16.14
CA ILE A 369 6.98 -0.02 15.98
C ILE A 369 6.07 -1.01 16.68
N LEU A 370 6.16 -2.30 16.33
CA LEU A 370 5.24 -3.33 16.80
C LEU A 370 5.41 -3.63 18.30
N MET A 371 6.59 -3.42 18.86
CA MET A 371 6.85 -3.61 20.30
C MET A 371 6.65 -2.33 21.12
N SER A 372 6.28 -1.21 20.49
CA SER A 372 6.09 0.06 21.18
C SER A 372 4.83 0.07 22.07
N PRO A 373 4.85 0.79 23.20
CA PRO A 373 3.63 0.98 24.01
C PRO A 373 2.54 1.71 23.21
N GLU A 374 2.91 2.63 22.32
CA GLU A 374 1.99 3.36 21.45
C GLU A 374 1.22 2.42 20.52
N PHE A 375 1.84 1.35 20.00
CA PHE A 375 1.14 0.41 19.13
C PHE A 375 -0.06 -0.25 19.81
N THR A 376 0.06 -0.58 21.09
CA THR A 376 -1.02 -1.21 21.88
C THR A 376 -1.80 -0.23 22.77
N ALA A 377 -1.65 1.08 22.55
CA ALA A 377 -2.35 2.09 23.32
C ALA A 377 -3.86 2.09 23.05
N ALA A 378 -4.63 2.62 24.01
CA ALA A 378 -6.10 2.60 23.91
C ALA A 378 -6.64 3.35 22.68
N ASP A 379 -5.97 4.44 22.28
CA ASP A 379 -6.35 5.33 21.18
C ASP A 379 -5.96 4.81 19.79
N THR A 380 -5.09 3.80 19.70
CA THR A 380 -4.76 3.11 18.44
C THR A 380 -5.74 1.98 18.12
N TYR A 381 -6.54 1.54 19.09
CA TYR A 381 -7.56 0.53 18.87
C TYR A 381 -8.61 1.00 17.86
N ARG A 382 -8.75 0.26 16.74
CA ARG A 382 -9.65 0.59 15.61
C ARG A 382 -9.42 2.01 15.05
N ALA A 383 -8.18 2.50 15.13
CA ALA A 383 -7.86 3.86 14.72
C ALA A 383 -7.71 4.03 13.21
N LEU A 384 -7.45 2.95 12.47
CA LEU A 384 -7.26 2.98 11.02
C LEU A 384 -8.45 2.38 10.28
N ILE A 385 -8.70 2.90 9.08
CA ILE A 385 -9.69 2.37 8.14
C ILE A 385 -8.98 1.41 7.19
N LYS A 386 -9.52 0.20 7.00
CA LYS A 386 -9.01 -0.76 6.03
C LYS A 386 -9.08 -0.17 4.62
N SER A 387 -7.97 -0.23 3.89
CA SER A 387 -7.97 0.04 2.45
C SER A 387 -8.95 -0.92 1.74
N PRO A 388 -9.44 -0.59 0.53
CA PRO A 388 -10.33 -1.50 -0.19
C PRO A 388 -9.74 -2.91 -0.38
N THR A 389 -8.46 -3.03 -0.77
CA THR A 389 -7.79 -4.33 -0.87
C THR A 389 -7.79 -5.07 0.47
N GLU A 390 -7.47 -4.39 1.58
CA GLU A 390 -7.50 -5.01 2.91
C GLU A 390 -8.89 -5.48 3.32
N LEU A 391 -9.92 -4.68 3.09
CA LEU A 391 -11.30 -5.07 3.37
C LEU A 391 -11.69 -6.32 2.59
N MET A 392 -11.48 -6.29 1.27
CA MET A 392 -11.96 -7.33 0.38
C MET A 392 -11.23 -8.66 0.59
N ILE A 393 -9.91 -8.62 0.78
CA ILE A 393 -9.11 -9.81 1.10
C ILE A 393 -9.51 -10.36 2.48
N ASN A 394 -9.66 -9.49 3.48
CA ASN A 394 -10.07 -9.93 4.82
C ASN A 394 -11.43 -10.62 4.79
N ALA A 395 -12.40 -10.07 4.05
CA ALA A 395 -13.71 -10.70 3.88
C ALA A 395 -13.60 -12.07 3.17
N ALA A 396 -12.79 -12.17 2.12
CA ALA A 396 -12.58 -13.44 1.43
C ALA A 396 -11.94 -14.51 2.35
N LYS A 397 -10.95 -14.12 3.16
CA LYS A 397 -10.34 -15.00 4.18
C LYS A 397 -11.35 -15.39 5.27
N ALA A 398 -12.14 -14.45 5.77
CA ALA A 398 -13.15 -14.69 6.81
C ALA A 398 -14.24 -15.67 6.35
N LEU A 399 -14.65 -15.57 5.09
CA LEU A 399 -15.61 -16.49 4.47
C LEU A 399 -15.00 -17.82 4.04
N GLY A 400 -13.67 -17.95 4.09
CA GLY A 400 -12.96 -19.19 3.75
C GLY A 400 -13.02 -19.58 2.27
N ASP A 401 -13.29 -18.63 1.37
CA ASP A 401 -13.51 -18.92 -0.05
C ASP A 401 -12.54 -18.15 -0.95
N LYS A 402 -11.53 -18.86 -1.46
CA LYS A 402 -10.52 -18.30 -2.37
C LYS A 402 -11.08 -17.94 -3.75
N THR A 403 -12.24 -18.46 -4.14
CA THR A 403 -12.86 -18.14 -5.44
C THR A 403 -13.32 -16.68 -5.53
N LEU A 404 -13.45 -16.02 -4.36
CA LEU A 404 -13.73 -14.59 -4.26
C LEU A 404 -12.61 -13.71 -4.83
N SER A 405 -11.41 -14.25 -5.12
CA SER A 405 -10.30 -13.47 -5.67
C SER A 405 -10.67 -12.71 -6.95
N LYS A 406 -11.49 -13.31 -7.83
CA LYS A 406 -12.02 -12.64 -9.03
C LYS A 406 -12.93 -11.45 -8.70
N LEU A 407 -13.74 -11.58 -7.65
CA LEU A 407 -14.59 -10.50 -7.17
C LEU A 407 -13.75 -9.35 -6.60
N VAL A 408 -12.70 -9.69 -5.84
CA VAL A 408 -11.72 -8.70 -5.32
C VAL A 408 -11.07 -7.93 -6.46
N ALA A 409 -10.60 -8.63 -7.50
CA ALA A 409 -9.97 -8.00 -8.66
C ALA A 409 -10.94 -7.07 -9.40
N GLY A 410 -12.21 -7.46 -9.53
CA GLY A 410 -13.23 -6.72 -10.27
C GLY A 410 -13.82 -5.50 -9.54
N GLN A 411 -13.76 -5.42 -8.21
CA GLN A 411 -14.46 -4.38 -7.44
C GLN A 411 -13.57 -3.32 -6.78
N GLY A 412 -12.25 -3.47 -6.83
CA GLY A 412 -11.32 -2.50 -6.23
C GLY A 412 -11.49 -1.06 -6.75
N MET A 413 -11.72 -0.91 -8.06
CA MET A 413 -11.91 0.39 -8.72
C MET A 413 -13.08 1.19 -8.12
N GLY A 414 -14.22 0.54 -7.86
CA GLY A 414 -15.41 1.21 -7.31
C GLY A 414 -15.20 1.74 -5.88
N MET A 415 -14.18 1.24 -5.19
CA MET A 415 -13.78 1.69 -3.85
C MET A 415 -12.55 2.61 -3.86
N GLY A 416 -12.00 2.91 -5.04
CA GLY A 416 -10.85 3.81 -5.22
C GLY A 416 -9.47 3.17 -5.12
N GLN A 417 -9.36 1.83 -5.14
CA GLN A 417 -8.06 1.14 -5.12
C GLN A 417 -8.00 0.02 -6.15
N THR A 418 -7.31 0.29 -7.26
CA THR A 418 -6.96 -0.69 -8.28
C THR A 418 -5.47 -0.99 -8.17
N LEU A 419 -5.06 -2.24 -7.96
CA LEU A 419 -3.64 -2.61 -7.84
C LEU A 419 -2.88 -2.25 -9.13
N PHE A 420 -1.63 -1.81 -8.99
CA PHE A 420 -0.82 -1.24 -10.08
C PHE A 420 -1.37 0.03 -10.72
N ASP A 421 -2.39 0.66 -10.12
CA ASP A 421 -2.98 1.91 -10.59
C ASP A 421 -3.23 2.93 -9.47
N PRO A 422 -2.17 3.40 -8.82
CA PRO A 422 -2.23 4.54 -7.91
C PRO A 422 -2.70 5.81 -8.64
N PRO A 423 -3.49 6.68 -7.98
CA PRO A 423 -4.08 7.86 -8.61
C PRO A 423 -3.10 9.02 -8.87
N SER A 424 -1.93 9.00 -8.23
CA SER A 424 -0.87 10.00 -8.38
C SER A 424 0.49 9.40 -7.99
N VAL A 425 1.59 10.11 -8.26
CA VAL A 425 2.95 9.71 -7.83
C VAL A 425 3.08 9.59 -6.31
N GLY A 426 2.22 10.29 -5.55
CA GLY A 426 2.16 10.17 -4.08
C GLY A 426 1.48 8.90 -3.57
N GLY A 427 1.04 8.01 -4.46
CA GLY A 427 0.42 6.73 -4.11
C GLY A 427 -1.08 6.80 -3.92
N TRP A 428 -1.62 5.78 -3.24
CA TRP A 428 -3.00 5.78 -2.76
C TRP A 428 -3.13 6.62 -1.49
N PRO A 429 -4.26 7.30 -1.30
CA PRO A 429 -4.52 7.98 -0.03
C PRO A 429 -4.74 6.96 1.09
N GLU A 430 -4.77 7.41 2.34
CA GLU A 430 -4.92 6.54 3.51
C GLU A 430 -6.09 6.96 4.40
N ASN A 431 -6.55 6.04 5.26
CA ASN A 431 -7.52 6.30 6.32
C ASN A 431 -8.83 6.93 5.83
N GLU A 432 -9.16 8.15 6.28
CA GLU A 432 -10.47 8.79 6.05
C GLU A 432 -10.79 8.97 4.55
N SER A 433 -9.76 9.07 3.70
CA SER A 433 -9.93 9.18 2.24
C SER A 433 -10.61 7.96 1.61
N TRP A 434 -10.65 6.82 2.31
CA TRP A 434 -11.34 5.62 1.86
C TRP A 434 -12.86 5.65 2.04
N VAL A 435 -13.40 6.74 2.57
CA VAL A 435 -14.80 6.85 2.95
C VAL A 435 -15.46 8.07 2.32
N SER A 436 -16.50 7.79 1.55
CA SER A 436 -17.44 8.70 0.94
C SER A 436 -18.75 7.95 0.71
N SER A 437 -19.84 8.65 0.41
CA SER A 437 -21.13 7.99 0.10
C SER A 437 -21.00 6.93 -0.99
N ASN A 438 -20.21 7.22 -2.04
CA ASN A 438 -19.99 6.30 -3.16
C ASN A 438 -19.15 5.07 -2.77
N THR A 439 -18.04 5.29 -2.05
CA THR A 439 -17.15 4.17 -1.67
C THR A 439 -17.80 3.27 -0.61
N MET A 440 -18.63 3.82 0.28
CA MET A 440 -19.38 3.02 1.26
C MET A 440 -20.46 2.17 0.60
N LEU A 441 -21.15 2.70 -0.41
CA LEU A 441 -22.07 1.90 -1.24
C LEU A 441 -21.32 0.77 -1.97
N ALA A 442 -20.16 1.07 -2.56
CA ALA A 442 -19.33 0.05 -3.21
C ALA A 442 -18.89 -1.05 -2.24
N ARG A 443 -18.46 -0.69 -1.02
CA ARG A 443 -18.10 -1.65 0.05
C ARG A 443 -19.29 -2.55 0.43
N ALA A 444 -20.48 -2.01 0.57
CA ALA A 444 -21.67 -2.79 0.89
C ALA A 444 -22.12 -3.71 -0.27
N ASN A 445 -22.01 -3.24 -1.52
CA ASN A 445 -22.24 -4.05 -2.70
C ASN A 445 -21.27 -5.23 -2.78
N PHE A 446 -19.99 -5.01 -2.46
CA PHE A 446 -19.00 -6.08 -2.36
C PHE A 446 -19.36 -7.11 -1.30
N VAL A 447 -19.71 -6.68 -0.08
CA VAL A 447 -20.12 -7.60 0.99
C VAL A 447 -21.31 -8.46 0.55
N THR A 448 -22.29 -7.83 -0.10
CA THR A 448 -23.48 -8.52 -0.62
C THR A 448 -23.09 -9.57 -1.66
N ALA A 449 -22.28 -9.18 -2.65
CA ALA A 449 -21.83 -10.09 -3.71
C ALA A 449 -20.95 -11.23 -3.16
N ALA A 450 -20.07 -10.95 -2.20
CA ALA A 450 -19.19 -11.93 -1.59
C ALA A 450 -20.01 -12.98 -0.82
N VAL A 451 -20.90 -12.56 0.07
CA VAL A 451 -21.74 -13.47 0.86
C VAL A 451 -22.69 -14.29 -0.01
N GLN A 452 -23.21 -13.72 -1.10
CA GLN A 452 -24.05 -14.45 -2.07
C GLN A 452 -23.25 -15.43 -2.93
N GLY A 453 -22.02 -15.08 -3.30
CA GLY A 453 -21.14 -15.88 -4.14
C GLY A 453 -20.61 -17.15 -3.46
N VAL A 454 -20.50 -17.14 -2.13
CA VAL A 454 -20.06 -18.30 -1.36
C VAL A 454 -21.19 -19.32 -1.22
N LYS A 455 -21.00 -20.49 -1.85
CA LYS A 455 -22.01 -21.57 -1.88
C LYS A 455 -22.33 -22.13 -0.50
N LYS A 456 -21.28 -22.37 0.31
CA LYS A 456 -21.39 -22.90 1.68
C LYS A 456 -20.65 -21.98 2.62
N LEU A 457 -21.39 -21.11 3.29
CA LEU A 457 -20.83 -20.19 4.27
C LEU A 457 -20.34 -20.97 5.51
N PRO A 458 -19.21 -20.56 6.12
CA PRO A 458 -18.84 -21.03 7.44
C PRO A 458 -19.88 -20.57 8.48
N SER A 459 -19.96 -21.24 9.63
CA SER A 459 -20.84 -20.78 10.70
C SER A 459 -20.40 -19.40 11.19
N ALA A 460 -21.35 -18.49 11.37
CA ALA A 460 -21.09 -17.14 11.87
C ALA A 460 -21.09 -17.06 13.41
N GLY A 461 -21.41 -18.16 14.11
CA GLY A 461 -21.65 -18.16 15.56
C GLY A 461 -20.52 -17.53 16.39
N ASN A 462 -19.26 -17.77 16.03
CA ASN A 462 -18.09 -17.20 16.70
C ASN A 462 -17.33 -16.15 15.86
N ALA A 463 -17.87 -15.75 14.71
CA ALA A 463 -17.16 -14.89 13.77
C ALA A 463 -16.87 -13.49 14.34
N HIS A 464 -17.75 -12.97 15.20
CA HIS A 464 -17.52 -11.69 15.87
C HIS A 464 -16.28 -11.73 16.78
N ASN A 465 -15.99 -12.85 17.45
CA ASN A 465 -14.79 -12.97 18.28
C ASN A 465 -13.52 -13.14 17.44
N THR A 466 -13.58 -13.94 16.38
CA THR A 466 -12.38 -14.23 15.57
C THR A 466 -12.03 -13.10 14.60
N GLN A 467 -13.02 -12.39 14.06
CA GLN A 467 -12.80 -11.35 13.04
C GLN A 467 -12.70 -9.94 13.62
N ILE A 468 -13.44 -9.67 14.70
CA ILE A 468 -13.54 -8.34 15.32
C ILE A 468 -13.49 -8.42 16.85
N ASP A 469 -12.71 -9.35 17.42
CA ASP A 469 -12.36 -9.44 18.86
C ASP A 469 -13.51 -9.43 19.88
N GLY A 470 -14.75 -9.59 19.43
CA GLY A 470 -15.95 -9.65 20.26
C GLY A 470 -16.45 -8.29 20.74
N VAL A 471 -15.67 -7.22 20.61
CA VAL A 471 -16.13 -5.88 20.98
C VAL A 471 -17.02 -5.35 19.86
N MET A 472 -18.31 -5.17 20.16
CA MET A 472 -19.32 -4.67 19.21
C MET A 472 -20.09 -3.48 19.76
N SER A 473 -20.60 -2.65 18.87
CA SER A 473 -21.51 -1.57 19.20
C SER A 473 -22.87 -2.19 19.56
N ALA A 474 -23.65 -1.49 20.39
CA ALA A 474 -25.00 -1.97 20.74
C ALA A 474 -25.86 -2.23 19.51
N GLN A 475 -25.69 -1.41 18.46
CA GLN A 475 -26.43 -1.55 17.21
C GLN A 475 -26.02 -2.81 16.42
N THR A 476 -24.72 -3.04 16.22
CA THR A 476 -24.23 -4.25 15.53
C THR A 476 -24.62 -5.51 16.29
N LEU A 477 -24.49 -5.51 17.62
CA LEU A 477 -24.89 -6.64 18.46
C LEU A 477 -26.39 -6.94 18.35
N LYS A 478 -27.24 -5.91 18.40
CA LYS A 478 -28.70 -6.05 18.22
C LYS A 478 -29.01 -6.73 16.88
N LEU A 479 -28.42 -6.25 15.78
CA LEU A 479 -28.65 -6.82 14.45
C LEU A 479 -28.18 -8.26 14.34
N LEU A 480 -27.03 -8.60 14.94
CA LEU A 480 -26.52 -9.97 14.94
C LEU A 480 -27.44 -10.92 15.73
N ASN A 481 -28.00 -10.46 16.84
CA ASN A 481 -28.95 -11.26 17.64
C ASN A 481 -30.28 -11.47 16.91
N GLU A 482 -30.74 -10.49 16.14
CA GLU A 482 -31.96 -10.57 15.32
C GLU A 482 -31.77 -11.35 14.01
N ALA A 483 -30.53 -11.70 13.63
CA ALA A 483 -30.24 -12.36 12.37
C ALA A 483 -30.69 -13.83 12.38
N ALA A 484 -31.57 -14.17 11.42
CA ALA A 484 -32.21 -15.48 11.31
C ALA A 484 -31.27 -16.62 10.89
N ASP A 485 -30.18 -16.32 10.17
CA ASP A 485 -29.25 -17.32 9.64
C ASP A 485 -27.80 -16.80 9.54
N ASP A 486 -26.86 -17.70 9.24
CA ASP A 486 -25.44 -17.37 9.08
C ASP A 486 -25.18 -16.39 7.94
N ARG A 487 -25.98 -16.45 6.87
CA ARG A 487 -25.85 -15.53 5.72
C ARG A 487 -26.09 -14.09 6.18
N ARG A 488 -27.17 -13.86 6.90
CA ARG A 488 -27.52 -12.56 7.46
C ARG A 488 -26.47 -12.09 8.47
N ARG A 489 -25.97 -12.99 9.32
CA ARG A 489 -24.91 -12.68 10.30
C ARG A 489 -23.61 -12.24 9.63
N TRP A 490 -23.17 -12.95 8.59
CA TRP A 490 -21.98 -12.57 7.81
C TRP A 490 -22.16 -11.23 7.11
N SER A 491 -23.31 -10.97 6.48
CA SER A 491 -23.58 -9.67 5.87
C SER A 491 -23.53 -8.53 6.87
N ILE A 492 -24.11 -8.70 8.07
CA ILE A 492 -24.07 -7.70 9.15
C ILE A 492 -22.63 -7.49 9.61
N LEU A 493 -21.90 -8.58 9.90
CA LEU A 493 -20.53 -8.51 10.40
C LEU A 493 -19.59 -7.81 9.43
N LEU A 494 -19.57 -8.22 8.15
CA LEU A 494 -18.65 -7.66 7.16
C LEU A 494 -18.98 -6.21 6.77
N ALA A 495 -20.25 -5.81 6.84
CA ALA A 495 -20.68 -4.44 6.61
C ALA A 495 -20.55 -3.53 7.84
N SER A 496 -20.29 -4.10 9.02
CA SER A 496 -20.22 -3.35 10.28
C SER A 496 -19.02 -2.39 10.32
N PRO A 497 -19.15 -1.20 10.95
CA PRO A 497 -18.01 -0.31 11.20
C PRO A 497 -16.79 -1.02 11.80
N GLU A 498 -17.04 -1.97 12.70
CA GLU A 498 -16.07 -2.80 13.39
C GLU A 498 -15.16 -3.55 12.41
N PHE A 499 -15.74 -4.14 11.37
CA PHE A 499 -14.99 -4.87 10.35
C PHE A 499 -14.30 -3.94 9.35
N GLN A 500 -14.78 -2.72 9.16
CA GLN A 500 -14.13 -1.71 8.30
C GLN A 500 -12.87 -1.11 8.94
N LEU A 501 -12.73 -1.20 10.26
CA LEU A 501 -11.61 -0.64 11.03
C LEU A 501 -10.58 -1.71 11.41
N LYS A 502 -9.34 -1.31 11.71
CA LYS A 502 -8.28 -2.24 12.18
C LYS A 502 -7.50 -1.68 13.36
#